data_AF-A0A7R9SXZ7-F1
#
_entry.id   AF-A0A7R9SXZ7-F1
#
_cell.length_a   1.000
_cell.length_b   1.000
_cell.length_c   1.000
_cell.angle_alpha   90.00
_cell.angle_beta   90.00
_cell.angle_gamma   90.00
#
_symmetry.space_group_name_H-M   'P 1'
#
loop_
_entity.id
_entity.type
_entity.pdbx_description
1 polymer ?
#
loop_
_entity_poly.entity_id
_entity_poly.type
_entity_poly.pdbx_seq_one_letter_code
_entity_poly.pdbx_strand_id
1 'polypeptide(L)'
;VEAVRRDVAMLRAVVASAEAKERDRIWLRNQLGGDLDENRIVDGAAGESSVFRRRGVLPSNPHSMQMRRPKRVLFAVDVSASMARFDSEDRRLARLAACVVMLMEAMAGHETRFNYAIVGHNGDGPRAVELVKFGSPPQDEEARFEVVRKLYGATSCASGDSTLAAAAAGVSEVIKEDADDHIVVLISDANVGLYGVDAMSLRESLLFDSRVRGHVIFIAGGQGAYEIVEQLPRGCGFMATDPSLLHVIMKDIFSRSILEDDMRSHL
;
A
#
# COMPACT_ATOMS: atom_id res chain seq x y z
N VAL A 1 9.10 11.89 -17.37
CA VAL A 1 8.19 10.74 -17.58
C VAL A 1 8.85 9.60 -18.37
N GLU A 2 9.59 9.87 -19.46
CA GLU A 2 10.27 8.83 -20.28
C GLU A 2 11.13 7.83 -19.46
N ALA A 3 11.90 8.34 -18.49
CA ALA A 3 12.82 7.55 -17.68
C ALA A 3 12.14 6.51 -16.77
N VAL A 4 10.88 6.74 -16.38
CA VAL A 4 10.12 5.87 -15.45
C VAL A 4 8.97 5.13 -16.13
N ARG A 5 8.75 5.34 -17.44
CA ARG A 5 7.61 4.79 -18.19
C ARG A 5 7.52 3.26 -18.09
N ARG A 6 8.67 2.59 -18.12
CA ARG A 6 8.76 1.12 -17.98
C ARG A 6 8.30 0.68 -16.59
N ASP A 7 8.78 1.33 -15.54
CA ASP A 7 8.48 0.97 -14.16
C ASP A 7 7.02 1.29 -13.80
N VAL A 8 6.47 2.39 -14.35
CA VAL A 8 5.04 2.69 -14.31
C VAL A 8 4.23 1.56 -14.92
N ALA A 9 4.58 1.08 -16.11
CA ALA A 9 3.85 -0.01 -16.76
C ALA A 9 3.90 -1.30 -15.92
N MET A 10 5.04 -1.60 -15.29
CA MET A 10 5.16 -2.74 -14.37
C MET A 10 4.29 -2.57 -13.12
N LEU A 11 4.31 -1.40 -12.49
CA LEU A 11 3.48 -1.12 -11.32
C LEU A 11 1.98 -1.13 -11.66
N ARG A 12 1.58 -0.60 -12.83
CA ARG A 12 0.20 -0.74 -13.35
C ARG A 12 -0.20 -2.20 -13.50
N ALA A 13 0.66 -3.04 -14.05
CA ALA A 13 0.39 -4.47 -14.17
C ALA A 13 0.22 -5.15 -12.80
N VAL A 14 0.95 -4.69 -11.79
CA VAL A 14 0.81 -5.15 -10.40
C VAL A 14 -0.54 -4.73 -9.81
N VAL A 15 -0.93 -3.46 -9.93
CA VAL A 15 -2.21 -2.93 -9.45
C VAL A 15 -3.37 -3.65 -10.16
N ALA A 16 -3.31 -3.79 -11.48
CA ALA A 16 -4.30 -4.52 -12.26
C ALA A 16 -4.37 -6.01 -11.90
N SER A 17 -3.24 -6.65 -11.62
CA SER A 17 -3.21 -8.05 -11.16
C SER A 17 -3.82 -8.21 -9.77
N ALA A 18 -3.60 -7.26 -8.86
CA ALA A 18 -4.22 -7.27 -7.54
C ALA A 18 -5.74 -7.18 -7.67
N GLU A 19 -6.23 -6.25 -8.49
CA GLU A 19 -7.65 -6.13 -8.81
C GLU A 19 -8.24 -7.40 -9.46
N ALA A 20 -7.54 -8.01 -10.41
CA ALA A 20 -8.04 -9.19 -11.12
C ALA A 20 -8.13 -10.42 -10.21
N LYS A 21 -7.10 -10.68 -9.39
CA LYS A 21 -7.07 -11.84 -8.48
C LYS A 21 -8.19 -11.81 -7.43
N GLU A 22 -8.66 -10.62 -7.07
CA GLU A 22 -9.82 -10.46 -6.18
C GLU A 22 -11.15 -10.78 -6.84
N ARG A 23 -11.26 -10.68 -8.16
CA ARG A 23 -12.46 -11.08 -8.91
C ARG A 23 -12.60 -12.60 -9.03
N ASP A 24 -11.50 -13.35 -8.91
CA ASP A 24 -11.42 -14.78 -9.24
C ASP A 24 -11.66 -15.76 -8.08
N ARG A 25 -11.84 -15.28 -6.84
CA ARG A 25 -11.79 -16.16 -5.64
C ARG A 25 -13.07 -16.16 -4.83
N ILE A 26 -14.11 -16.80 -5.37
CA ILE A 26 -15.22 -17.27 -4.55
C ILE A 26 -15.55 -18.72 -4.97
N TRP A 27 -15.67 -19.61 -4.00
CA TRP A 27 -16.25 -20.94 -4.22
C TRP A 27 -17.76 -20.75 -4.40
N LEU A 28 -18.25 -20.87 -5.64
CA LEU A 28 -19.68 -20.97 -5.88
C LEU A 28 -20.14 -22.31 -5.30
N ARG A 29 -20.91 -22.26 -4.22
CA ARG A 29 -21.50 -23.43 -3.56
C ARG A 29 -22.82 -23.79 -4.24
N ASN A 30 -23.39 -24.94 -3.88
CA ASN A 30 -24.66 -25.43 -4.39
C ASN A 30 -24.68 -25.69 -5.90
N GLN A 31 -23.55 -26.16 -6.43
CA GLN A 31 -23.42 -26.48 -7.84
C GLN A 31 -23.78 -27.94 -8.08
N LEU A 32 -24.32 -28.22 -9.27
CA LEU A 32 -24.65 -29.57 -9.72
C LEU A 32 -23.41 -30.37 -10.18
N GLY A 33 -22.24 -29.72 -10.22
CA GLY A 33 -20.97 -30.35 -10.60
C GLY A 33 -19.78 -29.46 -10.28
N GLY A 34 -18.62 -30.07 -10.03
CA GLY A 34 -17.40 -29.42 -9.56
C GLY A 34 -16.66 -30.27 -8.54
N ASP A 35 -15.89 -29.64 -7.66
CA ASP A 35 -15.29 -30.31 -6.51
C ASP A 35 -16.37 -30.54 -5.45
N LEU A 36 -16.34 -31.69 -4.76
CA LEU A 36 -17.30 -31.95 -3.67
C LEU A 36 -17.10 -30.91 -2.54
N ASP A 37 -18.18 -30.28 -2.08
CA ASP A 37 -18.12 -29.42 -0.91
C ASP A 37 -18.07 -30.30 0.34
N GLU A 38 -16.94 -30.31 1.03
CA GLU A 38 -16.70 -31.16 2.22
C GLU A 38 -17.73 -30.93 3.33
N ASN A 39 -18.33 -29.73 3.38
CA ASN A 39 -19.39 -29.41 4.33
C ASN A 39 -20.76 -30.02 3.96
N ARG A 40 -20.92 -30.52 2.74
CA ARG A 40 -22.17 -31.10 2.19
C ARG A 40 -22.06 -32.59 1.88
N ILE A 41 -21.07 -33.28 2.45
CA ILE A 41 -20.88 -34.72 2.25
C ILE A 41 -22.12 -35.51 2.71
N VAL A 42 -22.72 -35.11 3.84
CA VAL A 42 -23.93 -35.76 4.38
C VAL A 42 -25.12 -35.57 3.44
N ASP A 43 -25.31 -34.37 2.90
CA ASP A 43 -26.37 -34.06 1.93
C ASP A 43 -26.18 -34.85 0.63
N GLY A 44 -24.93 -35.04 0.20
CA GLY A 44 -24.60 -35.84 -0.98
C GLY A 44 -24.92 -37.32 -0.76
N ALA A 45 -24.65 -37.84 0.44
CA ALA A 45 -25.02 -39.19 0.82
C ALA A 45 -26.56 -39.37 0.93
N ALA A 46 -27.29 -38.29 1.24
CA ALA A 46 -28.76 -38.27 1.24
C ALA A 46 -29.38 -38.12 -0.16
N GLY A 47 -28.57 -38.03 -1.21
CA GLY A 47 -29.01 -37.99 -2.62
C GLY A 47 -29.18 -36.58 -3.19
N GLU A 48 -28.73 -35.54 -2.50
CA GLU A 48 -28.80 -34.18 -3.01
C GLU A 48 -27.73 -33.93 -4.08
N SER A 49 -28.13 -33.39 -5.23
CA SER A 49 -27.25 -33.18 -6.38
C SER A 49 -26.49 -31.84 -6.34
N SER A 50 -26.92 -30.90 -5.50
CA SER A 50 -26.33 -29.56 -5.38
C SER A 50 -25.17 -29.50 -4.38
N VAL A 51 -24.35 -30.54 -4.30
CA VAL A 51 -23.33 -30.69 -3.23
C VAL A 51 -21.92 -30.33 -3.69
N PHE A 52 -21.79 -29.82 -4.91
CA PHE A 52 -20.51 -29.44 -5.47
C PHE A 52 -20.25 -27.94 -5.32
N ARG A 53 -18.98 -27.59 -5.33
CA ARG A 53 -18.48 -26.23 -5.40
C ARG A 53 -17.59 -26.07 -6.63
N ARG A 54 -17.61 -24.89 -7.25
CA ARG A 54 -16.77 -24.57 -8.40
C ARG A 54 -16.10 -23.22 -8.18
N ARG A 55 -14.83 -23.08 -8.58
CA ARG A 55 -14.21 -21.76 -8.72
C ARG A 55 -14.90 -21.00 -9.83
N GLY A 56 -15.46 -19.85 -9.50
CA GLY A 56 -16.14 -19.01 -10.47
C GLY A 56 -16.22 -17.57 -10.00
N VAL A 57 -16.50 -16.69 -10.95
CA VAL A 57 -16.87 -15.31 -10.68
C VAL A 57 -18.34 -15.32 -10.24
N LEU A 58 -18.68 -14.59 -9.18
CA LEU A 58 -20.07 -14.50 -8.71
C LEU A 58 -20.99 -14.12 -9.90
N PRO A 59 -22.06 -14.88 -10.20
CA PRO A 59 -23.13 -14.35 -11.04
C PRO A 59 -23.62 -13.09 -10.34
N SER A 60 -23.71 -11.99 -11.08
CA SER A 60 -24.14 -10.69 -10.57
C SER A 60 -25.58 -10.76 -10.08
N ASN A 61 -25.77 -11.23 -8.85
CA ASN A 61 -27.05 -11.25 -8.17
C ASN A 61 -27.23 -9.88 -7.49
N PRO A 62 -28.25 -9.08 -7.85
CA PRO A 62 -28.39 -7.71 -7.37
C PRO A 62 -28.51 -7.56 -5.84
N HIS A 63 -28.91 -8.63 -5.13
CA HIS A 63 -29.17 -8.63 -3.69
C HIS A 63 -27.99 -9.08 -2.82
N SER A 64 -26.94 -9.66 -3.39
CA SER A 64 -25.75 -10.13 -2.64
C SER A 64 -24.51 -9.28 -2.92
N MET A 65 -24.69 -8.01 -3.29
CA MET A 65 -23.63 -7.02 -3.12
C MET A 65 -23.41 -6.85 -1.61
N GLN A 66 -22.59 -7.71 -1.00
CA GLN A 66 -21.62 -7.13 -0.07
C GLN A 66 -20.89 -6.09 -0.91
N MET A 67 -21.26 -4.81 -0.73
CA MET A 67 -20.65 -3.69 -1.42
C MET A 67 -19.18 -3.69 -1.06
N ARG A 68 -18.36 -4.37 -1.88
CA ARG A 68 -16.91 -4.39 -1.72
C ARG A 68 -16.42 -2.96 -1.75
N ARG A 69 -15.72 -2.56 -0.69
CA ARG A 69 -15.24 -1.19 -0.52
C ARG A 69 -13.84 -1.09 -1.09
N PRO A 70 -13.47 0.04 -1.70
CA PRO A 70 -12.11 0.21 -2.18
C PRO A 70 -11.12 0.07 -1.02
N LYS A 71 -9.98 -0.57 -1.26
CA LYS A 71 -8.86 -0.61 -0.32
C LYS A 71 -8.40 0.82 -0.05
N ARG A 72 -8.11 1.12 1.21
CA ARG A 72 -7.58 2.41 1.61
C ARG A 72 -6.08 2.31 1.81
N VAL A 73 -5.33 3.08 1.02
CA VAL A 73 -3.87 3.06 1.03
C VAL A 73 -3.33 4.46 1.32
N LEU A 74 -2.59 4.62 2.41
CA LEU A 74 -1.92 5.87 2.73
C LEU A 74 -0.41 5.75 2.51
N PHE A 75 0.15 6.61 1.66
CA PHE A 75 1.58 6.75 1.48
C PHE A 75 2.08 7.94 2.30
N ALA A 76 2.87 7.68 3.34
CA ALA A 76 3.56 8.70 4.11
C ALA A 76 4.98 8.83 3.55
N VAL A 77 5.33 9.99 2.99
CA VAL A 77 6.61 10.22 2.31
C VAL A 77 7.46 11.22 3.08
N ASP A 78 8.74 10.93 3.22
CA ASP A 78 9.69 11.80 3.90
C ASP A 78 10.02 12.99 3.00
N VAL A 79 9.62 14.19 3.44
CA VAL A 79 9.93 15.46 2.77
C VAL A 79 10.69 16.37 3.73
N SER A 80 11.53 15.80 4.58
CA SER A 80 12.41 16.54 5.47
C SER A 80 13.52 17.29 4.71
N ALA A 81 14.18 18.23 5.39
CA ALA A 81 15.27 19.00 4.80
C ALA A 81 16.47 18.13 4.37
N SER A 82 16.69 16.94 4.97
CA SER A 82 17.77 16.04 4.55
C SER A 82 17.54 15.52 3.13
N MET A 83 16.29 15.29 2.75
CA MET A 83 15.92 14.83 1.42
C MET A 83 16.42 15.79 0.34
N ALA A 84 16.23 17.08 0.54
CA ALA A 84 16.73 18.12 -0.36
C ALA A 84 18.25 18.32 -0.27
N ARG A 85 18.82 18.29 0.95
CA ARG A 85 20.27 18.51 1.16
C ARG A 85 21.14 17.45 0.50
N PHE A 86 20.74 16.19 0.57
CA PHE A 86 21.52 15.07 0.01
C PHE A 86 21.14 14.76 -1.45
N ASP A 87 20.17 15.47 -2.03
CA ASP A 87 19.70 15.19 -3.40
C ASP A 87 20.79 15.39 -4.47
N SER A 88 21.74 16.31 -4.23
CA SER A 88 22.89 16.51 -5.13
C SER A 88 23.89 15.36 -5.12
N GLU A 89 23.95 14.58 -4.02
CA GLU A 89 24.89 13.48 -3.86
C GLU A 89 24.29 12.15 -4.28
N ASP A 90 23.10 11.82 -3.74
CA ASP A 90 22.49 10.50 -3.92
C ASP A 90 21.07 10.56 -4.51
N ARG A 91 20.58 11.74 -4.88
CA ARG A 91 19.30 11.93 -5.58
C ARG A 91 18.09 11.44 -4.79
N ARG A 92 18.12 11.47 -3.44
CA ARG A 92 17.00 11.08 -2.55
C ARG A 92 15.66 11.70 -2.92
N LEU A 93 15.58 13.02 -3.03
CA LEU A 93 14.34 13.73 -3.31
C LEU A 93 13.86 13.46 -4.75
N ALA A 94 14.78 13.40 -5.71
CA ALA A 94 14.46 13.05 -7.09
C ALA A 94 13.93 11.61 -7.20
N ARG A 95 14.51 10.66 -6.44
CA ARG A 95 14.03 9.28 -6.34
C ARG A 95 12.64 9.22 -5.71
N LEU A 96 12.41 9.95 -4.61
CA LEU A 96 11.10 10.02 -3.99
C LEU A 96 10.05 10.61 -4.94
N ALA A 97 10.37 11.70 -5.63
CA ALA A 97 9.48 12.30 -6.62
C ALA A 97 9.14 11.31 -7.75
N ALA A 98 10.12 10.54 -8.22
CA ALA A 98 9.89 9.46 -9.19
C ALA A 98 8.94 8.39 -8.64
N CYS A 99 9.11 7.94 -7.39
CA CYS A 99 8.20 7.01 -6.72
C CYS A 99 6.77 7.57 -6.64
N VAL A 100 6.61 8.83 -6.25
CA VAL A 100 5.30 9.48 -6.17
C VAL A 100 4.62 9.59 -7.53
N VAL A 101 5.36 9.97 -8.59
CA VAL A 101 4.85 9.94 -9.96
C VAL A 101 4.43 8.54 -10.37
N MET A 102 5.25 7.52 -10.09
CA MET A 102 4.93 6.13 -10.39
C MET A 102 3.64 5.67 -9.70
N LEU A 103 3.45 6.02 -8.42
CA LEU A 103 2.24 5.70 -7.67
C LEU A 103 1.01 6.37 -8.28
N MET A 104 1.06 7.67 -8.56
CA MET A 104 -0.08 8.40 -9.16
C MET A 104 -0.46 7.83 -10.53
N GLU A 105 0.54 7.59 -11.39
CA GLU A 105 0.33 7.03 -12.74
C GLU A 105 -0.15 5.57 -12.69
N ALA A 106 0.29 4.79 -11.69
CA ALA A 106 -0.10 3.40 -11.56
C ALA A 106 -1.51 3.20 -11.03
N MET A 107 -1.95 4.10 -10.15
CA MET A 107 -3.27 4.05 -9.52
C MET A 107 -4.37 4.66 -10.42
N ALA A 108 -3.98 5.48 -11.41
CA ALA A 108 -4.90 6.10 -12.35
C ALA A 108 -5.70 5.06 -13.18
N GLY A 109 -7.02 5.10 -13.03
CA GLY A 109 -7.97 4.16 -13.63
C GLY A 109 -8.37 2.98 -12.72
N HIS A 110 -7.86 2.92 -11.48
CA HIS A 110 -8.17 1.90 -10.50
C HIS A 110 -8.88 2.45 -9.23
N GLU A 111 -9.50 3.63 -9.33
CA GLU A 111 -10.13 4.36 -8.22
C GLU A 111 -11.32 3.64 -7.59
N THR A 112 -11.97 2.75 -8.36
CA THR A 112 -13.06 1.90 -7.85
C THR A 112 -12.59 0.83 -6.86
N ARG A 113 -11.28 0.53 -6.86
CA ARG A 113 -10.65 -0.50 -6.03
C ARG A 113 -9.65 0.04 -5.04
N PHE A 114 -9.01 1.15 -5.37
CA PHE A 114 -8.04 1.78 -4.50
C PHE A 114 -8.42 3.23 -4.25
N ASN A 115 -8.70 3.53 -3.00
CA ASN A 115 -8.80 4.90 -2.50
C ASN A 115 -7.47 5.22 -1.81
N TYR A 116 -6.67 6.13 -2.35
CA TYR A 116 -5.34 6.41 -1.82
C TYR A 116 -5.14 7.88 -1.45
N ALA A 117 -4.20 8.11 -0.54
CA ALA A 117 -3.70 9.42 -0.16
C ALA A 117 -2.18 9.41 -0.11
N ILE A 118 -1.58 10.58 -0.33
CA ILE A 118 -0.14 10.81 -0.19
C ILE A 118 0.04 11.99 0.73
N VAL A 119 0.82 11.82 1.80
CA VAL A 119 1.13 12.86 2.78
C VAL A 119 2.63 12.96 2.96
N GLY A 120 3.16 14.17 3.00
CA GLY A 120 4.57 14.46 3.27
C GLY A 120 4.80 14.72 4.76
N HIS A 121 5.74 14.05 5.40
CA HIS A 121 6.15 14.35 6.77
C HIS A 121 7.51 15.05 6.80
N ASN A 122 7.67 16.04 7.66
CA ASN A 122 8.88 16.85 7.78
C ASN A 122 9.06 17.39 9.21
N GLY A 123 10.05 18.24 9.42
CA GLY A 123 10.41 18.76 10.75
C GLY A 123 9.56 19.92 11.26
N ASP A 124 8.58 20.44 10.51
CA ASP A 124 7.77 21.61 10.92
C ASP A 124 6.66 21.26 11.92
N GLY A 125 6.52 19.99 12.30
CA GLY A 125 5.63 19.54 13.36
C GLY A 125 4.89 18.25 13.03
N PRO A 126 3.90 17.86 13.86
CA PRO A 126 3.17 16.59 13.70
C PRO A 126 2.16 16.62 12.54
N ARG A 127 1.91 17.79 11.94
CA ARG A 127 0.96 17.92 10.84
C ARG A 127 1.64 17.63 9.51
N ALA A 128 1.29 16.51 8.90
CA ALA A 128 1.75 16.16 7.58
C ALA A 128 1.22 17.12 6.50
N VAL A 129 2.02 17.36 5.48
CA VAL A 129 1.68 18.11 4.27
C VAL A 129 0.81 17.22 3.38
N GLU A 130 -0.43 17.62 3.14
CA GLU A 130 -1.31 16.89 2.22
C GLU A 130 -0.84 17.08 0.77
N LEU A 131 -0.42 16.00 0.12
CA LEU A 131 0.00 16.01 -1.28
C LEU A 131 -1.14 15.51 -2.18
N VAL A 132 -1.75 14.39 -1.81
CA VAL A 132 -2.95 13.83 -2.45
C VAL A 132 -3.93 13.40 -1.37
N LYS A 133 -5.20 13.77 -1.53
CA LYS A 133 -6.26 13.44 -0.59
C LYS A 133 -7.02 12.19 -1.04
N PHE A 134 -7.47 11.39 -0.07
CA PHE A 134 -8.44 10.31 -0.32
C PHE A 134 -9.64 10.82 -1.12
N GLY A 135 -10.06 10.05 -2.12
CA GLY A 135 -11.16 10.38 -3.02
C GLY A 135 -10.87 11.53 -4.00
N SER A 136 -9.66 12.08 -4.02
CA SER A 136 -9.28 13.16 -4.93
C SER A 136 -7.90 12.93 -5.57
N PRO A 137 -7.72 11.81 -6.31
CA PRO A 137 -6.48 11.56 -7.03
C PRO A 137 -6.30 12.58 -8.19
N PRO A 138 -5.05 12.95 -8.52
CA PRO A 138 -4.77 13.90 -9.60
C PRO A 138 -5.11 13.28 -10.97
N GLN A 139 -6.00 13.96 -11.70
CA GLN A 139 -6.61 13.43 -12.92
C GLN A 139 -5.73 13.60 -14.17
N ASP A 140 -4.96 14.69 -14.23
CA ASP A 140 -4.15 15.06 -15.39
C ASP A 140 -2.68 15.31 -15.03
N GLU A 141 -1.87 15.55 -16.05
CA GLU A 141 -0.43 15.79 -15.91
C GLU A 141 -0.15 17.08 -15.12
N GLU A 142 -0.98 18.11 -15.27
CA GLU A 142 -0.85 19.37 -14.54
C GLU A 142 -1.08 19.18 -13.04
N ALA A 143 -2.14 18.45 -12.65
CA ALA A 143 -2.42 18.12 -11.26
C ALA A 143 -1.30 17.26 -10.66
N ARG A 144 -0.76 16.28 -11.42
CA ARG A 144 0.38 15.47 -10.98
C ARG A 144 1.66 16.30 -10.83
N PHE A 145 1.90 17.25 -11.73
CA PHE A 145 3.00 18.20 -11.60
C PHE A 145 2.86 19.07 -10.35
N GLU A 146 1.65 19.56 -10.04
CA GLU A 146 1.40 20.33 -8.83
C GLU A 146 1.65 19.53 -7.54
N VAL A 147 1.33 18.24 -7.53
CA VAL A 147 1.68 17.34 -6.42
C VAL A 147 3.20 17.28 -6.23
N VAL A 148 3.95 17.09 -7.32
CA VAL A 148 5.42 17.05 -7.27
C VAL A 148 5.97 18.41 -6.84
N ARG A 149 5.45 19.53 -7.36
CA ARG A 149 5.87 20.88 -6.99
C ARG A 149 5.68 21.14 -5.49
N LYS A 150 4.52 20.73 -4.93
CA LYS A 150 4.25 20.79 -3.48
C LYS A 150 5.23 19.94 -2.68
N LEU A 151 5.53 18.73 -3.16
CA LEU A 151 6.51 17.82 -2.55
C LEU A 151 7.89 18.48 -2.44
N TYR A 152 8.40 19.09 -3.51
CA TYR A 152 9.69 19.80 -3.45
C TYR A 152 9.62 21.00 -2.50
N GLY A 153 8.53 21.78 -2.52
CA GLY A 153 8.34 22.91 -1.62
C GLY A 153 8.33 22.54 -0.14
N ALA A 154 7.78 21.36 0.19
CA ALA A 154 7.66 20.87 1.56
C ALA A 154 9.00 20.56 2.25
N THR A 155 10.10 20.45 1.48
CA THR A 155 11.46 20.21 2.01
C THR A 155 12.11 21.44 2.63
N SER A 156 11.51 22.63 2.48
CA SER A 156 12.01 23.89 3.04
C SER A 156 11.61 24.07 4.51
N CYS A 157 11.82 23.05 5.33
CA CYS A 157 11.37 22.97 6.72
C CYS A 157 12.53 23.09 7.72
N ALA A 158 12.19 23.30 9.00
CA ALA A 158 13.16 23.17 10.09
C ALA A 158 13.66 21.71 10.22
N SER A 159 14.81 21.52 10.84
CA SER A 159 15.33 20.17 11.11
C SER A 159 14.49 19.48 12.18
N GLY A 160 14.03 18.27 11.89
CA GLY A 160 13.29 17.41 12.82
C GLY A 160 12.82 16.15 12.11
N ASP A 161 12.63 15.08 12.88
CA ASP A 161 12.09 13.82 12.38
C ASP A 161 10.69 13.59 12.99
N SER A 162 9.69 13.47 12.13
CA SER A 162 8.30 13.17 12.48
C SER A 162 7.87 11.79 11.97
N THR A 163 8.81 10.93 11.56
CA THR A 163 8.55 9.62 10.95
C THR A 163 7.60 8.75 11.78
N LEU A 164 7.86 8.60 13.08
CA LEU A 164 6.99 7.81 13.98
C LEU A 164 5.59 8.42 14.11
N ALA A 165 5.52 9.75 14.27
CA ALA A 165 4.24 10.45 14.35
C ALA A 165 3.45 10.33 13.04
N ALA A 166 4.13 10.39 11.89
CA ALA A 166 3.55 10.23 10.57
C ALA A 166 3.04 8.80 10.35
N ALA A 167 3.79 7.80 10.78
CA ALA A 167 3.36 6.40 10.78
C ALA A 167 2.07 6.23 11.61
N ALA A 168 2.08 6.70 12.86
CA ALA A 168 0.92 6.58 13.74
C ALA A 168 -0.31 7.35 13.20
N ALA A 169 -0.09 8.57 12.71
CA ALA A 169 -1.14 9.37 12.09
C ALA A 169 -1.69 8.70 10.82
N GLY A 170 -0.83 8.08 10.02
CA GLY A 170 -1.23 7.32 8.83
C GLY A 170 -2.15 6.14 9.17
N VAL A 171 -1.79 5.37 10.20
CA VAL A 171 -2.63 4.26 10.72
C VAL A 171 -3.96 4.80 11.21
N SER A 172 -3.98 5.89 11.99
CA SER A 172 -5.23 6.51 12.45
C SER A 172 -6.07 7.10 11.32
N GLU A 173 -5.46 7.61 10.25
CA GLU A 173 -6.18 8.21 9.13
C GLU A 173 -6.85 7.16 8.24
N VAL A 174 -6.14 6.07 7.94
CA VAL A 174 -6.63 5.04 7.02
C VAL A 174 -7.86 4.32 7.60
N ILE A 175 -7.96 4.17 8.92
CA ILE A 175 -9.08 3.50 9.61
C ILE A 175 -10.33 4.37 9.81
N LYS A 176 -10.30 5.66 9.45
CA LYS A 176 -11.43 6.59 9.67
C LYS A 176 -12.72 6.22 8.92
N GLU A 177 -12.58 5.45 7.86
CA GLU A 177 -13.64 4.97 6.99
C GLU A 177 -13.35 3.50 6.69
N ASP A 178 -14.42 2.73 6.59
CA ASP A 178 -14.33 1.31 6.29
C ASP A 178 -13.79 1.07 4.89
N ALA A 179 -13.00 0.01 4.77
CA ALA A 179 -12.41 -0.45 3.53
C ALA A 179 -12.33 -1.98 3.57
N ASP A 180 -12.20 -2.62 2.41
CA ASP A 180 -11.87 -4.05 2.38
C ASP A 180 -10.47 -4.29 2.98
N ASP A 181 -9.57 -3.30 2.85
CA ASP A 181 -8.25 -3.30 3.44
C ASP A 181 -7.78 -1.91 3.83
N HIS A 182 -7.00 -1.85 4.91
CA HIS A 182 -6.28 -0.65 5.35
C HIS A 182 -4.77 -0.89 5.25
N ILE A 183 -4.09 -0.07 4.44
CA ILE A 183 -2.66 -0.21 4.19
C ILE A 183 -1.98 1.15 4.44
N VAL A 184 -0.87 1.13 5.16
CA VAL A 184 0.00 2.29 5.34
C VAL A 184 1.39 1.94 4.85
N VAL A 185 1.94 2.76 3.97
CA VAL A 185 3.30 2.61 3.43
C VAL A 185 4.09 3.88 3.74
N LEU A 186 5.04 3.76 4.64
CA LEU A 186 6.02 4.80 4.96
C LEU A 186 7.20 4.72 3.97
N ILE A 187 7.63 5.84 3.40
CA ILE A 187 8.76 5.93 2.47
C ILE A 187 9.75 6.96 3.01
N SER A 188 10.94 6.54 3.44
CA SER A 188 11.94 7.41 4.08
C SER A 188 13.38 7.12 3.65
N ASP A 189 14.30 8.04 3.89
CA ASP A 189 15.74 7.90 3.59
C ASP A 189 16.54 7.12 4.64
N ALA A 190 15.83 6.55 5.63
CA ALA A 190 16.40 5.78 6.73
C ALA A 190 17.44 6.55 7.57
N ASN A 191 17.39 7.88 7.58
CA ASN A 191 18.18 8.66 8.53
C ASN A 191 17.64 8.57 9.99
N VAL A 192 16.68 7.66 10.20
CA VAL A 192 15.98 7.30 11.43
C VAL A 192 16.91 6.97 12.61
N GLY A 193 18.08 6.38 12.36
CA GLY A 193 19.04 6.05 13.41
C GLY A 193 19.64 7.28 14.13
N LEU A 194 19.81 8.40 13.43
CA LEU A 194 20.31 9.66 14.02
C LEU A 194 19.26 10.36 14.88
N TYR A 195 17.99 10.01 14.72
CA TYR A 195 16.85 10.58 15.44
C TYR A 195 16.27 9.63 16.50
N GLY A 196 16.94 8.52 16.79
CA GLY A 196 16.53 7.56 17.82
C GLY A 196 15.35 6.69 17.42
N VAL A 197 15.08 6.56 16.13
CA VAL A 197 14.01 5.69 15.60
C VAL A 197 14.60 4.30 15.33
N ASP A 198 14.15 3.33 16.12
CA ASP A 198 14.54 1.92 16.02
C ASP A 198 13.39 1.05 15.47
N ALA A 199 13.69 -0.23 15.24
CA ALA A 199 12.72 -1.19 14.70
C ALA A 199 11.50 -1.38 15.62
N MET A 200 11.70 -1.29 16.94
CA MET A 200 10.63 -1.44 17.94
C MET A 200 9.65 -0.26 17.87
N SER A 201 10.17 0.96 17.85
CA SER A 201 9.37 2.18 17.79
C SER A 201 8.59 2.28 16.46
N LEU A 202 9.22 1.88 15.34
CA LEU A 202 8.55 1.78 14.05
C LEU A 202 7.43 0.73 14.07
N ARG A 203 7.69 -0.44 14.64
CA ARG A 203 6.69 -1.50 14.80
C ARG A 203 5.51 -1.00 15.63
N GLU A 204 5.76 -0.36 16.77
CA GLU A 204 4.70 0.18 17.63
C GLU A 204 3.89 1.27 16.92
N SER A 205 4.52 2.10 16.09
CA SER A 205 3.82 3.18 15.39
C SER A 205 3.06 2.70 14.15
N LEU A 206 3.57 1.71 13.42
CA LEU A 206 2.95 1.21 12.18
C LEU A 206 1.95 0.07 12.40
N LEU A 207 2.09 -0.70 13.48
CA LEU A 207 1.39 -1.97 13.66
C LEU A 207 0.54 -2.03 14.94
N PHE A 208 0.17 -0.89 15.53
CA PHE A 208 -0.66 -0.86 16.74
C PHE A 208 -2.13 -1.26 16.50
N ASP A 209 -2.65 -1.09 15.28
CA ASP A 209 -4.02 -1.47 14.92
C ASP A 209 -3.98 -2.71 14.01
N SER A 210 -4.60 -3.80 14.44
CA SER A 210 -4.59 -5.10 13.74
C SER A 210 -5.38 -5.11 12.42
N ARG A 211 -6.18 -4.06 12.16
CA ARG A 211 -6.85 -3.86 10.86
C ARG A 211 -5.91 -3.29 9.81
N VAL A 212 -4.81 -2.65 10.22
CA VAL A 212 -3.90 -1.95 9.33
C VAL A 212 -2.67 -2.78 9.03
N ARG A 213 -2.34 -2.87 7.74
CA ARG A 213 -1.07 -3.44 7.28
C ARG A 213 -0.07 -2.31 7.07
N GLY A 214 0.84 -2.20 8.04
CA GLY A 214 1.90 -1.20 8.05
C GLY A 214 3.17 -1.73 7.37
N HIS A 215 3.73 -0.91 6.47
CA HIS A 215 4.96 -1.18 5.75
C HIS A 215 5.88 0.05 5.78
N VAL A 216 7.19 -0.17 5.78
CA VAL A 216 8.21 0.86 5.58
C VAL A 216 9.11 0.49 4.40
N ILE A 217 9.40 1.47 3.57
CA ILE A 217 10.29 1.39 2.41
C ILE A 217 11.40 2.42 2.59
N PHE A 218 12.62 1.95 2.75
CA PHE A 218 13.78 2.81 2.82
C PHE A 218 14.38 3.03 1.43
N ILE A 219 14.25 4.24 0.90
CA ILE A 219 14.71 4.62 -0.46
C ILE A 219 16.17 5.08 -0.51
N ALA A 220 16.70 5.43 0.65
CA ALA A 220 18.11 5.61 0.92
C ALA A 220 18.38 5.00 2.31
N GLY A 221 19.65 4.83 2.63
CA GLY A 221 20.05 4.24 3.91
C GLY A 221 21.36 3.47 3.84
N GLY A 222 22.05 3.43 4.97
CA GLY A 222 23.22 2.59 5.19
C GLY A 222 22.87 1.34 6.00
N GLN A 223 23.86 0.76 6.67
CA GLN A 223 23.72 -0.46 7.46
C GLN A 223 22.56 -0.43 8.47
N GLY A 224 22.30 0.71 9.12
CA GLY A 224 21.21 0.84 10.10
C GLY A 224 19.80 0.63 9.50
N ALA A 225 19.59 0.98 8.23
CA ALA A 225 18.32 0.73 7.54
C ALA A 225 18.09 -0.77 7.34
N TYR A 226 19.14 -1.48 6.96
CA TYR A 226 19.11 -2.94 6.80
C TYR A 226 18.82 -3.63 8.13
N GLU A 227 19.48 -3.21 9.21
CA GLU A 227 19.26 -3.76 10.56
C GLU A 227 17.82 -3.57 11.03
N ILE A 228 17.22 -2.39 10.76
CA ILE A 228 15.81 -2.15 11.08
C ILE A 228 14.91 -3.09 10.28
N VAL A 229 15.14 -3.23 8.96
CA VAL A 229 14.34 -4.11 8.09
C VAL A 229 14.43 -5.57 8.53
N GLU A 230 15.61 -6.04 8.95
CA GLU A 230 15.80 -7.41 9.45
C GLU A 230 15.08 -7.69 10.76
N GLN A 231 14.94 -6.68 11.63
CA GLN A 231 14.25 -6.79 12.91
C GLN A 231 12.72 -6.65 12.80
N LEU A 232 12.23 -6.02 11.73
CA LEU A 232 10.79 -5.89 11.49
C LEU A 232 10.16 -7.23 11.10
N PRO A 233 8.86 -7.44 11.40
CA PRO A 233 8.14 -8.63 10.93
C PRO A 233 8.25 -8.80 9.42
N ARG A 234 8.28 -10.05 8.96
CA ARG A 234 8.47 -10.37 7.54
C ARG A 234 7.42 -9.70 6.67
N GLY A 235 7.87 -8.82 5.77
CA GLY A 235 7.00 -8.07 4.85
C GLY A 235 6.55 -6.71 5.37
N CYS A 236 7.01 -6.28 6.55
CA CYS A 236 6.79 -4.93 7.05
C CYS A 236 7.91 -3.95 6.69
N GLY A 237 9.10 -4.42 6.33
CA GLY A 237 10.24 -3.57 5.96
C GLY A 237 10.83 -3.94 4.60
N PHE A 238 11.23 -2.93 3.84
CA PHE A 238 11.83 -3.09 2.51
C PHE A 238 12.94 -2.06 2.26
N MET A 239 13.93 -2.45 1.46
CA MET A 239 14.96 -1.56 0.91
C MET A 239 14.67 -1.29 -0.56
N ALA A 240 14.68 -0.02 -0.96
CA ALA A 240 14.40 0.45 -2.32
C ALA A 240 15.43 1.50 -2.76
N THR A 241 16.71 1.13 -2.77
CA THR A 241 17.79 2.03 -3.20
C THR A 241 17.68 2.46 -4.66
N ASP A 242 16.90 1.73 -5.48
CA ASP A 242 16.51 2.12 -6.83
C ASP A 242 14.98 2.23 -6.89
N PRO A 243 14.40 3.37 -7.36
CA PRO A 243 12.95 3.52 -7.56
C PRO A 243 12.34 2.41 -8.42
N SER A 244 13.11 1.81 -9.32
CA SER A 244 12.65 0.67 -10.11
C SER A 244 12.19 -0.48 -9.20
N LEU A 245 12.77 -0.67 -8.01
CA LEU A 245 12.35 -1.73 -7.07
C LEU A 245 10.94 -1.52 -6.49
N LEU A 246 10.37 -0.32 -6.60
CA LEU A 246 9.06 -0.02 -6.05
C LEU A 246 7.98 -0.96 -6.60
N HIS A 247 8.02 -1.30 -7.89
CA HIS A 247 7.01 -2.23 -8.46
C HIS A 247 7.12 -3.64 -7.87
N VAL A 248 8.33 -4.10 -7.52
CA VAL A 248 8.57 -5.41 -6.90
C VAL A 248 8.03 -5.41 -5.46
N ILE A 249 8.32 -4.35 -4.71
CA ILE A 249 7.88 -4.19 -3.32
C ILE A 249 6.35 -4.07 -3.23
N MET A 250 5.76 -3.21 -4.06
CA MET A 250 4.30 -3.03 -4.10
C MET A 250 3.59 -4.33 -4.51
N LYS A 251 4.20 -5.14 -5.39
CA LYS A 251 3.68 -6.47 -5.72
C LYS A 251 3.66 -7.40 -4.51
N ASP A 252 4.69 -7.39 -3.68
CA ASP A 252 4.71 -8.18 -2.44
C ASP A 252 3.63 -7.69 -1.46
N ILE A 253 3.55 -6.38 -1.23
CA ILE A 253 2.56 -5.74 -0.35
C ILE A 253 1.13 -6.11 -0.77
N PHE A 254 0.79 -5.95 -2.05
CA PHE A 254 -0.56 -6.24 -2.54
C PHE A 254 -0.84 -7.74 -2.69
N SER A 255 0.16 -8.58 -2.98
CA SER A 255 -0.08 -10.03 -3.08
C SER A 255 -0.36 -10.67 -1.71
N ARG A 256 0.22 -10.13 -0.64
CA ARG A 256 0.00 -10.60 0.73
C ARG A 256 -1.38 -10.25 1.27
N SER A 257 -1.91 -9.09 0.90
CA SER A 257 -3.32 -8.71 1.09
C SER A 257 -4.25 -9.87 0.76
N ILE A 258 -4.04 -10.42 -0.44
CA ILE A 258 -4.93 -11.42 -1.02
C ILE A 258 -4.76 -12.79 -0.35
N LEU A 259 -3.55 -13.12 0.11
CA LEU A 259 -3.28 -14.40 0.79
C LEU A 259 -3.87 -14.45 2.20
N GLU A 260 -3.80 -13.34 2.94
CA GLU A 260 -4.38 -13.25 4.28
C GLU A 260 -5.91 -13.18 4.25
N ASP A 261 -6.48 -12.52 3.23
CA ASP A 261 -7.93 -12.54 2.97
C ASP A 261 -8.43 -13.96 2.68
N ASP A 262 -7.72 -14.74 1.85
CA ASP A 262 -8.05 -16.14 1.58
C ASP A 262 -8.02 -16.96 2.89
N MET A 263 -7.02 -16.77 3.76
CA MET A 263 -6.95 -17.47 5.04
C MET A 263 -8.09 -17.08 6.00
N ARG A 264 -8.47 -15.79 6.05
CA ARG A 264 -9.61 -15.31 6.85
C ARG A 264 -10.96 -15.82 6.33
N SER A 265 -11.08 -16.05 5.02
CA SER A 265 -12.30 -16.62 4.42
C SER A 265 -12.51 -18.12 4.67
N HIS A 266 -11.48 -18.79 5.19
CA HIS A 266 -11.46 -20.23 5.49
C HIS A 266 -11.64 -20.58 6.98
N LEU A 267 -11.80 -19.58 7.84
CA LEU A 267 -12.20 -19.71 9.25
C LEU A 267 -13.69 -19.38 9.41
#